data_AF-A0AA38F4N7-F1
#
_entry.id   AF-A0AA38F4N7-F1
#
_cell.length_a   1.000
_cell.length_b   1.000
_cell.length_c   1.000
_cell.angle_alpha   90.00
_cell.angle_beta   90.00
_cell.angle_gamma   90.00
#
_symmetry.space_group_name_H-M   'P 1'
#
loop_
_entity.id
_entity.type
_entity.pdbx_description
1 polymer ?
#
loop_
_entity_poly.entity_id
_entity_poly.type
_entity_poly.pdbx_seq_one_letter_code
_entity_poly.pdbx_strand_id
1 'polypeptide(L)'
;MVESFVHIVTEARVSVKHFCRALVKQIQDPDGKAMEKLRLLLQPHNVNVTDKVSRAVLYHLESLINQVLYQDFENSSFEKSGAQSILDIHKRRQEKFSSFASLRNLSCNEVLNKGTRYYSESFSRFFYQKMSLIVSMLNWTKAWPEPLLQAFFIAAKCIWLVHLLAFSFNPPLNIFRVDKGVNFDPVFMEDMLTERNKRQVPSKVRIMVIPGFYVHDDIVRCKVLCR
;
A
#
# COMPACT_ATOMS: atom_id res chain seq x y z
N MET A 1 -15.08 -10.81 -11.71
CA MET A 1 -13.87 -9.95 -11.76
C MET A 1 -13.93 -8.80 -10.76
N VAL A 2 -15.03 -8.04 -10.69
CA VAL A 2 -15.20 -6.94 -9.70
C VAL A 2 -15.07 -7.45 -8.25
N GLU A 3 -15.80 -8.50 -7.87
CA GLU A 3 -15.67 -9.10 -6.53
C GLU A 3 -14.24 -9.56 -6.23
N SER A 4 -13.57 -10.15 -7.23
CA SER A 4 -12.16 -10.56 -7.13
C SER A 4 -11.25 -9.35 -6.91
N PHE A 5 -11.56 -8.20 -7.50
CA PHE A 5 -10.85 -6.94 -7.29
C PHE A 5 -11.05 -6.40 -5.87
N VAL A 6 -12.29 -6.34 -5.38
CA VAL A 6 -12.60 -5.92 -4.01
C VAL A 6 -11.92 -6.83 -2.98
N HIS A 7 -11.90 -8.15 -3.24
CA HIS A 7 -11.23 -9.12 -2.39
C HIS A 7 -9.71 -8.89 -2.32
N ILE A 8 -9.02 -8.74 -3.47
CA ILE A 8 -7.56 -8.52 -3.46
C ILE A 8 -7.19 -7.15 -2.87
N VAL A 9 -8.03 -6.12 -3.05
CA VAL A 9 -7.86 -4.83 -2.36
C VAL A 9 -7.97 -5.00 -0.84
N THR A 10 -8.88 -5.85 -0.37
CA THR A 10 -9.03 -6.17 1.06
C THR A 10 -7.79 -6.91 1.59
N GLU A 11 -7.27 -7.89 0.86
CA GLU A 11 -6.02 -8.59 1.19
C GLU A 11 -4.82 -7.63 1.22
N ALA A 12 -4.72 -6.72 0.24
CA ALA A 12 -3.68 -5.69 0.21
C ALA A 12 -3.73 -4.79 1.45
N ARG A 13 -4.92 -4.36 1.88
CA ARG A 13 -5.10 -3.56 3.10
C ARG A 13 -4.64 -4.32 4.35
N VAL A 14 -5.04 -5.58 4.48
CA VAL A 14 -4.67 -6.42 5.65
C VAL A 14 -3.17 -6.69 5.67
N SER A 15 -2.56 -7.00 4.53
CA SER A 15 -1.13 -7.30 4.42
C SER A 15 -0.27 -6.08 4.69
N VAL A 16 -0.61 -4.89 4.19
CA VAL A 16 0.10 -3.64 4.52
C VAL A 16 0.02 -3.35 6.02
N LYS A 17 -1.16 -3.50 6.62
CA LYS A 17 -1.33 -3.33 8.07
C LYS A 17 -0.49 -4.33 8.88
N HIS A 18 -0.39 -5.58 8.42
CA HIS A 18 0.48 -6.58 9.03
C HIS A 18 1.96 -6.20 8.90
N PHE A 19 2.39 -5.78 7.71
CA PHE A 19 3.74 -5.29 7.46
C PHE A 19 4.10 -4.09 8.34
N CYS A 20 3.22 -3.10 8.48
CA CYS A 20 3.44 -1.96 9.38
C CYS A 20 3.66 -2.38 10.83
N ARG A 21 2.91 -3.40 11.31
CA ARG A 21 3.11 -3.95 12.66
C ARG A 21 4.44 -4.69 12.80
N ALA A 22 4.84 -5.46 11.79
CA ALA A 22 6.13 -6.12 11.77
C ALA A 22 7.27 -5.09 11.78
N LEU A 23 7.17 -4.04 10.96
CA LEU A 23 8.14 -2.95 10.87
C LEU A 23 8.30 -2.22 12.21
N VAL A 24 7.19 -1.89 12.88
CA VAL A 24 7.21 -1.26 14.21
C VAL A 24 7.97 -2.10 15.24
N LYS A 25 7.74 -3.42 15.27
CA LYS A 25 8.45 -4.30 16.21
C LYS A 25 9.96 -4.29 16.00
N GLN A 26 10.40 -4.10 14.76
CA GLN A 26 11.82 -4.09 14.39
C GLN A 26 12.50 -2.74 14.65
N ILE A 27 11.78 -1.61 14.55
CA ILE A 27 12.35 -0.27 14.82
C ILE A 27 12.43 0.08 16.32
N GLN A 28 11.81 -0.72 17.20
CA GLN A 28 11.91 -0.53 18.66
C GLN A 28 13.27 -0.99 19.25
N ASP A 29 14.22 -1.36 18.39
CA ASP A 29 15.57 -1.80 18.76
C ASP A 29 16.46 -0.61 19.21
N PRO A 30 17.34 -0.76 20.23
CA PRO A 30 18.19 0.27 20.84
C PRO A 30 18.97 1.25 19.94
N ASP A 31 19.28 0.92 18.70
CA ASP A 31 20.05 1.81 17.81
C ASP A 31 19.29 3.08 17.38
N GLY A 32 17.97 3.14 17.59
CA GLY A 32 17.16 4.36 17.62
C GLY A 32 16.97 5.13 16.29
N LYS A 33 17.85 5.02 15.29
CA LYS A 33 17.86 5.88 14.09
C LYS A 33 16.58 5.81 13.27
N ALA A 34 16.05 4.62 13.04
CA ALA A 34 14.79 4.43 12.29
C ALA A 34 13.58 4.98 13.07
N MET A 35 13.60 4.86 14.40
CA MET A 35 12.56 5.36 15.28
C MET A 35 12.61 6.90 15.41
N GLU A 36 13.80 7.49 15.48
CA GLU A 36 13.99 8.94 15.38
C GLU A 36 13.50 9.46 14.03
N LYS A 37 13.83 8.79 12.93
CA LYS A 37 13.35 9.19 11.61
C LYS A 37 11.83 9.12 11.53
N LEU A 38 11.22 8.07 12.07
CA LEU A 38 9.76 7.96 12.17
C LEU A 38 9.17 9.11 13.00
N ARG A 39 9.75 9.43 14.17
CA ARG A 39 9.34 10.57 15.00
C ARG A 39 9.34 11.89 14.20
N LEU A 40 10.41 12.16 13.45
CA LEU A 40 10.51 13.35 12.61
C LEU A 40 9.45 13.39 11.50
N LEU A 41 9.14 12.25 10.87
CA LEU A 41 8.08 12.17 9.85
C LEU A 41 6.68 12.40 10.44
N LEU A 42 6.47 12.03 11.70
CA LEU A 42 5.18 12.15 12.38
C LEU A 42 4.99 13.48 13.13
N GLN A 43 6.07 14.23 13.39
CA GLN A 43 6.02 15.53 14.07
C GLN A 43 5.07 16.55 13.40
N PRO A 44 5.05 16.74 12.06
CA PRO A 44 4.12 17.66 11.40
C PRO A 44 2.64 17.27 11.58
N HIS A 45 2.39 16.03 11.99
CA HIS A 45 1.08 15.49 12.23
C HIS A 45 0.70 15.54 13.71
N ASN A 46 1.43 16.22 14.61
CA ASN A 46 1.14 16.31 16.05
C ASN A 46 0.89 14.93 16.69
N VAL A 47 1.64 13.91 16.28
CA VAL A 47 1.54 12.55 16.82
C VAL A 47 2.77 12.27 17.67
N ASN A 48 2.56 12.13 18.97
CA ASN A 48 3.63 11.77 19.90
C ASN A 48 3.93 10.28 19.81
N VAL A 49 5.17 9.95 19.45
CA VAL A 49 5.66 8.57 19.43
C VAL A 49 6.32 8.27 20.78
N THR A 50 5.54 7.71 21.71
CA THR A 50 6.02 7.22 23.02
C THR A 50 6.51 5.77 22.92
N ASP A 51 7.02 5.21 24.03
CA ASP A 51 7.55 3.83 24.07
C ASP A 51 6.50 2.77 23.71
N LYS A 52 5.22 3.06 23.97
CA LYS A 52 4.09 2.26 23.48
C LYS A 52 3.56 2.84 22.17
N VAL A 53 3.80 2.13 21.07
CA VAL A 53 3.31 2.53 19.75
C VAL A 53 1.78 2.60 19.78
N SER A 54 1.26 3.81 19.66
CA SER A 54 -0.18 4.05 19.65
C SER A 54 -0.80 3.66 18.30
N ARG A 55 -2.13 3.48 18.28
CA ARG A 55 -2.85 3.28 17.00
C ARG A 55 -2.67 4.46 16.05
N ALA A 56 -2.55 5.68 16.57
CA ALA A 56 -2.29 6.85 15.75
C ALA A 56 -0.96 6.70 15.01
N VAL A 57 0.12 6.28 15.69
CA VAL A 57 1.41 6.01 15.05
C VAL A 57 1.27 4.94 13.96
N LEU A 58 0.52 3.86 14.21
CA LEU A 58 0.28 2.81 13.22
C LEU A 58 -0.46 3.32 11.98
N TYR A 59 -1.52 4.13 12.14
CA TYR A 59 -2.26 4.67 10.99
C TYR A 59 -1.43 5.68 10.18
N HIS A 60 -0.59 6.48 10.84
CA HIS A 60 0.30 7.37 10.10
C HIS A 60 1.43 6.61 9.39
N LEU A 61 1.98 5.57 10.01
CA LEU A 61 2.93 4.70 9.35
C LEU A 61 2.28 4.00 8.15
N GLU A 62 1.07 3.47 8.31
CA GLU A 62 0.30 2.85 7.24
C GLU A 62 0.04 3.83 6.10
N SER A 63 -0.25 5.10 6.40
CA SER A 63 -0.34 6.17 5.39
C SER A 63 0.96 6.34 4.60
N LEU A 64 2.11 6.47 5.28
CA LEU A 64 3.41 6.61 4.63
C LEU A 64 3.76 5.40 3.75
N ILE A 65 3.52 4.20 4.27
CA ILE A 65 3.79 2.95 3.54
C ILE A 65 2.87 2.81 2.32
N ASN A 66 1.57 3.12 2.46
CA ASN A 66 0.66 3.13 1.31
C ASN A 66 1.04 4.18 0.28
N GLN A 67 1.50 5.37 0.68
CA GLN A 67 2.02 6.37 -0.26
C GLN A 67 3.18 5.81 -1.09
N VAL A 68 4.15 5.14 -0.45
CA VAL A 68 5.28 4.52 -1.17
C VAL A 68 4.81 3.40 -2.11
N LEU A 69 4.01 2.46 -1.59
CA LEU A 69 3.62 1.26 -2.33
C LEU A 69 2.68 1.57 -3.51
N TYR A 70 1.78 2.54 -3.37
CA TYR A 70 0.87 3.00 -4.43
C TYR A 70 1.43 4.17 -5.24
N GLN A 71 2.68 4.59 -5.03
CA GLN A 71 3.30 5.62 -5.88
C GLN A 71 3.37 5.12 -7.32
N ASP A 72 2.92 5.95 -8.28
CA ASP A 72 2.88 5.69 -9.72
C ASP A 72 1.87 4.60 -10.18
N PHE A 73 0.86 4.29 -9.34
CA PHE A 73 -0.16 3.27 -9.63
C PHE A 73 -0.96 3.55 -10.91
N GLU A 74 -1.14 4.83 -11.26
CA GLU A 74 -1.92 5.31 -12.41
C GLU A 74 -1.34 4.86 -13.76
N ASN A 75 -0.08 4.43 -13.78
CA ASN A 75 0.60 3.94 -14.98
C ASN A 75 0.66 2.41 -14.98
N SER A 76 0.60 1.80 -16.17
CA SER A 76 0.57 0.33 -16.32
C SER A 76 1.86 -0.40 -15.92
N SER A 77 2.91 0.31 -15.50
CA SER A 77 4.20 -0.26 -15.10
C SER A 77 4.68 0.17 -13.70
N PHE A 78 3.93 0.99 -12.95
CA PHE A 78 4.43 1.67 -11.74
C PHE A 78 5.68 2.54 -12.02
N GLU A 79 5.80 3.10 -13.22
CA GLU A 79 6.91 3.96 -13.63
C GLU A 79 6.41 5.38 -13.92
N LYS A 80 7.31 6.36 -13.76
CA LYS A 80 6.99 7.79 -13.94
C LYS A 80 6.69 8.16 -15.39
N SER A 81 7.33 7.50 -16.37
CA SER A 81 7.18 7.83 -17.79
C SER A 81 5.84 7.40 -18.38
N GLY A 82 5.13 6.47 -17.72
CA GLY A 82 3.87 5.91 -18.21
C GLY A 82 3.97 5.19 -19.55
N ALA A 83 5.19 4.95 -20.06
CA ALA A 83 5.40 4.40 -21.40
C ALA A 83 4.81 2.99 -21.51
N GLN A 84 3.99 2.79 -22.55
CA GLN A 84 3.33 1.52 -22.80
C GLN A 84 4.03 0.79 -23.95
N SER A 85 4.45 -0.45 -23.70
CA SER A 85 5.05 -1.30 -24.73
C SER A 85 4.02 -1.94 -25.66
N ILE A 86 2.76 -2.03 -25.24
CA ILE A 86 1.68 -2.70 -25.99
C ILE A 86 0.55 -1.71 -26.25
N LEU A 87 0.40 -1.37 -27.53
CA LEU A 87 -0.63 -0.44 -28.00
C LEU A 87 -2.02 -1.10 -28.11
N ASP A 88 -2.06 -2.41 -28.38
CA ASP A 88 -3.30 -3.19 -28.44
C ASP A 88 -3.91 -3.37 -27.04
N ILE A 89 -5.09 -2.79 -26.85
CA ILE A 89 -5.82 -2.80 -25.58
C ILE A 89 -6.22 -4.22 -25.15
N HIS A 90 -6.67 -5.07 -26.08
CA HIS A 90 -7.10 -6.43 -25.77
C HIS A 90 -5.92 -7.30 -25.35
N LYS A 91 -4.83 -7.23 -26.12
CA LYS A 91 -3.59 -7.96 -25.80
C LYS A 91 -3.03 -7.53 -24.45
N ARG A 92 -2.97 -6.21 -24.19
CA ARG A 92 -2.50 -5.65 -22.92
C ARG A 92 -3.30 -6.18 -21.72
N ARG A 93 -4.63 -6.19 -21.82
CA ARG A 93 -5.51 -6.68 -20.76
C ARG A 93 -5.31 -8.16 -20.48
N GLN A 94 -5.20 -8.97 -21.55
CA GLN A 94 -4.97 -10.40 -21.44
C GLN A 94 -3.65 -10.69 -20.74
N GLU A 95 -2.57 -9.99 -21.11
CA GLU A 95 -1.26 -10.16 -20.46
C GLU A 95 -1.28 -9.77 -18.98
N LYS A 96 -1.99 -8.69 -18.62
CA LYS A 96 -2.18 -8.29 -17.22
C LYS A 96 -2.93 -9.35 -16.41
N PHE A 97 -4.01 -9.89 -16.97
CA PHE A 97 -4.76 -10.96 -16.31
C PHE A 97 -3.95 -12.26 -16.20
N SER A 98 -3.23 -12.65 -17.24
CA SER A 98 -2.35 -13.82 -17.22
C SER A 98 -1.24 -13.69 -16.17
N SER A 99 -0.63 -12.50 -16.07
CA SER A 99 0.36 -12.20 -15.03
C SER A 99 -0.25 -12.22 -13.62
N PHE A 100 -1.51 -11.77 -13.47
CA PHE A 100 -2.21 -11.85 -12.20
C PHE A 100 -2.44 -13.32 -11.81
N ALA A 101 -2.91 -14.14 -12.75
CA ALA A 101 -3.20 -15.55 -12.51
C ALA A 101 -1.94 -16.34 -12.12
N SER A 102 -0.81 -16.07 -12.76
CA SER A 102 0.46 -16.76 -12.46
C SER A 102 1.05 -16.37 -11.10
N LEU A 103 0.92 -15.10 -10.70
CA LEU A 103 1.50 -14.60 -9.45
C LEU A 103 0.60 -14.77 -8.23
N ARG A 104 -0.72 -14.97 -8.42
CA ARG A 104 -1.69 -15.06 -7.31
C ARG A 104 -1.28 -16.08 -6.25
N ASN A 105 -0.92 -17.29 -6.70
CA ASN A 105 -0.60 -18.42 -5.83
C ASN A 105 0.89 -18.50 -5.45
N LEU A 106 1.71 -17.54 -5.88
CA LEU A 106 3.14 -17.52 -5.56
C LEU A 106 3.35 -17.37 -4.05
N SER A 107 4.03 -18.34 -3.44
CA SER A 107 4.33 -18.36 -2.01
C SER A 107 5.64 -17.63 -1.69
N CYS A 108 5.80 -17.22 -0.43
CA CYS A 108 7.06 -16.60 0.00
C CYS A 108 8.22 -17.59 -0.04
N ASN A 109 7.99 -18.86 0.29
CA ASN A 109 9.04 -19.90 0.29
C ASN A 109 9.65 -20.10 -1.10
N GLU A 110 8.82 -20.09 -2.13
CA GLU A 110 9.25 -20.15 -3.52
C GLU A 110 10.15 -18.98 -3.91
N VAL A 111 9.78 -17.76 -3.48
CA VAL A 111 10.54 -16.55 -3.78
C VAL A 111 11.82 -16.46 -2.97
N LEU A 112 11.84 -16.93 -1.72
CA LEU A 112 13.06 -17.03 -0.92
C LEU A 112 14.09 -17.97 -1.57
N ASN A 113 13.64 -19.02 -2.26
CA ASN A 113 14.51 -19.97 -2.94
C ASN A 113 15.00 -19.51 -4.32
N LYS A 114 14.12 -18.95 -5.16
CA LYS A 114 14.43 -18.62 -6.58
C LYS A 114 14.56 -17.13 -6.88
N GLY A 115 14.17 -16.26 -5.94
CA GLY A 115 14.07 -14.82 -6.13
C GLY A 115 12.85 -14.38 -6.93
N THR A 116 12.44 -13.11 -6.78
CA THR A 116 11.27 -12.55 -7.47
C THR A 116 11.44 -12.48 -9.00
N ARG A 117 12.67 -12.27 -9.47
CA ARG A 117 13.00 -12.13 -10.90
C ARG A 117 12.71 -13.39 -11.71
N TYR A 118 12.82 -14.57 -11.09
CA TYR A 118 12.49 -15.84 -11.73
C TYR A 118 11.03 -15.90 -12.17
N TYR A 119 10.12 -15.26 -11.42
CA TYR A 119 8.68 -15.30 -11.67
C TYR A 119 8.19 -14.12 -12.51
N SER A 120 8.73 -12.92 -12.27
CA SER A 120 8.39 -11.74 -13.06
C SER A 120 9.43 -10.64 -12.86
N GLU A 121 10.06 -10.20 -13.96
CA GLU A 121 11.04 -9.11 -13.92
C GLU A 121 10.40 -7.78 -13.51
N SER A 122 9.20 -7.46 -14.01
CA SER A 122 8.47 -6.25 -13.66
C SER A 122 8.08 -6.23 -12.18
N PHE A 123 7.61 -7.37 -11.64
CA PHE A 123 7.33 -7.47 -10.21
C PHE A 123 8.60 -7.35 -9.37
N SER A 124 9.71 -7.95 -9.82
CA SER A 124 11.00 -7.85 -9.14
C SER A 124 11.48 -6.40 -9.05
N ARG A 125 11.40 -5.65 -10.17
CA ARG A 125 11.72 -4.22 -10.20
C ARG A 125 10.86 -3.42 -9.23
N PHE A 126 9.53 -3.62 -9.28
CA PHE A 126 8.61 -2.99 -8.33
C PHE A 126 8.99 -3.32 -6.88
N PHE A 127 9.18 -4.59 -6.55
CA PHE A 127 9.49 -5.06 -5.20
C PHE A 127 10.74 -4.39 -4.63
N TYR A 128 11.87 -4.45 -5.35
CA TYR A 128 13.13 -3.87 -4.86
C TYR A 128 13.11 -2.34 -4.85
N GLN A 129 12.44 -1.70 -5.83
CA GLN A 129 12.28 -0.25 -5.83
C GLN A 129 11.49 0.22 -4.61
N LYS A 130 10.33 -0.40 -4.31
CA LYS A 130 9.52 -0.03 -3.14
C LYS A 130 10.25 -0.31 -1.84
N MET A 131 10.98 -1.43 -1.75
CA MET A 131 11.82 -1.75 -0.59
C MET A 131 12.87 -0.67 -0.35
N SER A 132 13.60 -0.27 -1.41
CA SER A 132 14.61 0.78 -1.36
C SER A 132 14.02 2.11 -0.90
N LEU A 133 12.85 2.51 -1.40
CA LEU A 133 12.17 3.73 -0.96
C LEU A 133 11.82 3.70 0.53
N ILE A 134 11.34 2.58 1.06
CA ILE A 134 11.04 2.43 2.50
C ILE A 134 12.32 2.49 3.34
N VAL A 135 13.37 1.79 2.90
CA VAL A 135 14.69 1.80 3.55
C VAL A 135 15.24 3.23 3.62
N SER A 136 15.20 3.98 2.52
CA SER A 136 15.64 5.38 2.48
C SER A 136 14.75 6.30 3.32
N MET A 137 13.42 6.12 3.26
CA MET A 137 12.47 6.93 4.05
C MET A 137 12.73 6.83 5.55
N LEU A 138 13.04 5.63 6.04
CA LEU A 138 13.27 5.34 7.46
C LEU A 138 14.75 5.38 7.86
N ASN A 139 15.67 5.71 6.96
CA ASN A 139 17.12 5.59 7.18
C ASN A 139 17.51 4.22 7.76
N TRP A 140 16.94 3.15 7.20
CA TRP A 140 17.14 1.80 7.69
C TRP A 140 18.52 1.28 7.31
N THR A 141 19.34 0.93 8.31
CA THR A 141 20.73 0.52 8.08
C THR A 141 20.98 -0.98 8.20
N LYS A 142 20.10 -1.72 8.88
CA LYS A 142 20.26 -3.16 9.13
C LYS A 142 19.61 -4.01 8.04
N ALA A 143 20.12 -5.21 7.81
CA ALA A 143 19.41 -6.19 7.00
C ALA A 143 18.02 -6.47 7.59
N TRP A 144 17.00 -6.61 6.74
CA TRP A 144 15.66 -6.94 7.20
C TRP A 144 15.64 -8.40 7.66
N PRO A 145 15.17 -8.69 8.88
CA PRO A 145 15.02 -10.06 9.33
C PRO A 145 13.93 -10.76 8.50
N GLU A 146 14.02 -12.07 8.38
CA GLU A 146 13.14 -12.87 7.51
C GLU A 146 11.64 -12.58 7.75
N PRO A 147 11.12 -12.49 8.99
CA PRO A 147 9.69 -12.19 9.20
C PRO A 147 9.26 -10.83 8.65
N LEU A 148 10.15 -9.83 8.68
CA LEU A 148 9.86 -8.51 8.09
C LEU A 148 9.86 -8.58 6.56
N LEU A 149 10.82 -9.32 5.98
CA LEU A 149 10.90 -9.54 4.54
C LEU A 149 9.68 -10.31 4.01
N GLN A 150 9.24 -11.36 4.73
CA GLN A 150 8.03 -12.11 4.40
C GLN A 150 6.79 -11.22 4.46
N ALA A 151 6.63 -10.41 5.52
CA ALA A 151 5.51 -9.49 5.65
C ALA A 151 5.49 -8.44 4.52
N PHE A 152 6.66 -7.91 4.15
CA PHE A 152 6.78 -6.99 3.03
C PHE A 152 6.45 -7.67 1.69
N PHE A 153 6.95 -8.89 1.47
CA PHE A 153 6.65 -9.66 0.27
C PHE A 153 5.15 -9.86 0.06
N ILE A 154 4.43 -10.25 1.11
CA ILE A 154 2.97 -10.42 1.02
C ILE A 154 2.31 -9.09 0.67
N ALA A 155 2.68 -7.98 1.33
CA ALA A 155 2.10 -6.67 1.06
C ALA A 155 2.38 -6.18 -0.37
N ALA A 156 3.64 -6.26 -0.82
CA ALA A 156 4.06 -5.87 -2.16
C ALA A 156 3.38 -6.73 -3.23
N LYS A 157 3.29 -8.06 -3.02
CA LYS A 157 2.60 -8.98 -3.93
C LYS A 157 1.12 -8.62 -4.04
N CYS A 158 0.42 -8.42 -2.93
CA CYS A 158 -1.01 -8.06 -2.97
C CYS A 158 -1.25 -6.75 -3.73
N ILE A 159 -0.43 -5.72 -3.53
CA ILE A 159 -0.56 -4.45 -4.26
C ILE A 159 -0.25 -4.61 -5.76
N TRP A 160 0.77 -5.40 -6.09
CA TRP A 160 1.07 -5.73 -7.48
C TRP A 160 -0.11 -6.48 -8.14
N LEU A 161 -0.74 -7.40 -7.43
CA LEU A 161 -1.93 -8.12 -7.91
C LEU A 161 -3.14 -7.19 -8.07
N VAL A 162 -3.36 -6.24 -7.14
CA VAL A 162 -4.38 -5.19 -7.29
C VAL A 162 -4.15 -4.43 -8.60
N HIS A 163 -2.91 -4.03 -8.88
CA HIS A 163 -2.56 -3.29 -10.09
C HIS A 163 -2.76 -4.11 -11.36
N LEU A 164 -2.24 -5.33 -11.41
CA LEU A 164 -2.43 -6.22 -12.56
C LEU A 164 -3.92 -6.43 -12.85
N LEU A 165 -4.73 -6.65 -11.80
CA LEU A 165 -6.16 -6.86 -11.96
C LEU A 165 -6.86 -5.56 -12.40
N ALA A 166 -6.55 -4.40 -11.82
CA ALA A 166 -7.08 -3.09 -12.23
C ALA A 166 -6.87 -2.82 -13.73
N PHE A 167 -5.67 -3.10 -14.25
CA PHE A 167 -5.31 -2.89 -15.65
C PHE A 167 -5.79 -3.99 -16.60
N SER A 168 -6.42 -5.06 -16.09
CA SER A 168 -7.08 -6.08 -16.91
C SER A 168 -8.52 -5.71 -17.30
N PHE A 169 -9.12 -4.72 -16.64
CA PHE A 169 -10.44 -4.17 -16.99
C PHE A 169 -10.37 -3.27 -18.23
N ASN A 170 -11.55 -2.96 -18.80
CA ASN A 170 -11.70 -1.96 -19.85
C ASN A 170 -12.94 -1.09 -19.57
N PRO A 171 -12.76 0.19 -19.21
CA PRO A 171 -11.48 0.87 -18.92
C PRO A 171 -10.77 0.30 -17.67
N PRO A 172 -9.47 0.56 -17.47
CA PRO A 172 -8.77 0.23 -16.22
C PRO A 172 -9.47 0.83 -14.99
N LEU A 173 -9.41 0.14 -13.87
CA LEU A 173 -9.95 0.65 -12.61
C LEU A 173 -8.99 1.69 -12.01
N ASN A 174 -9.53 2.85 -11.67
CA ASN A 174 -8.73 3.99 -11.24
C ASN A 174 -8.64 4.08 -9.73
N ILE A 175 -7.42 4.28 -9.23
CA ILE A 175 -7.17 4.68 -7.85
C ILE A 175 -7.60 6.14 -7.66
N PHE A 176 -8.19 6.46 -6.50
CA PHE A 176 -8.38 7.84 -6.08
C PHE A 176 -7.77 8.08 -4.71
N ARG A 177 -7.30 9.32 -4.54
CA ARG A 177 -6.66 9.80 -3.31
C ARG A 177 -7.30 11.12 -2.91
N VAL A 178 -7.33 11.38 -1.61
CA VAL A 178 -7.94 12.59 -1.05
C VAL A 178 -6.89 13.40 -0.33
N ASP A 179 -6.91 14.71 -0.56
CA ASP A 179 -5.97 15.64 0.05
C ASP A 179 -6.38 16.01 1.48
N LYS A 180 -5.39 16.45 2.24
CA LYS A 180 -5.59 17.04 3.56
C LYS A 180 -6.49 18.28 3.44
N GLY A 181 -7.50 18.37 4.30
CA GLY A 181 -8.40 19.51 4.42
C GLY A 181 -9.68 19.40 3.59
N VAL A 182 -9.80 18.40 2.74
CA VAL A 182 -11.05 18.08 2.02
C VAL A 182 -12.14 17.69 3.04
N ASN A 183 -13.38 18.08 2.76
CA ASN A 183 -14.52 17.72 3.60
C ASN A 183 -14.74 16.20 3.56
N PHE A 184 -15.08 15.62 4.71
CA PHE A 184 -15.41 14.20 4.76
C PHE A 184 -16.68 13.91 3.95
N ASP A 185 -16.61 12.91 3.08
CA ASP A 185 -17.75 12.42 2.31
C ASP A 185 -17.93 10.90 2.56
N PRO A 186 -19.00 10.47 3.24
CA PRO A 186 -19.23 9.06 3.57
C PRO A 186 -19.47 8.17 2.34
N VAL A 187 -19.76 8.74 1.16
CA VAL A 187 -19.87 7.98 -0.09
C VAL A 187 -18.51 7.43 -0.49
N PHE A 188 -17.46 8.27 -0.40
CA PHE A 188 -16.10 7.92 -0.86
C PHE A 188 -15.14 7.53 0.27
N MET A 189 -15.46 7.87 1.53
CA MET A 189 -14.52 7.84 2.64
C MET A 189 -15.07 7.05 3.84
N GLU A 190 -14.16 6.34 4.52
CA GLU A 190 -14.40 5.69 5.81
C GLU A 190 -13.40 6.27 6.83
N ASP A 191 -13.91 6.92 7.89
CA ASP A 191 -13.04 7.44 8.95
C ASP A 191 -12.67 6.33 9.94
N MET A 192 -11.37 6.15 10.14
CA MET A 192 -10.80 5.08 10.96
C MET A 192 -10.99 5.30 12.47
N LEU A 193 -11.39 6.50 12.90
CA LEU A 193 -11.64 6.81 14.31
C LEU A 193 -13.11 6.57 14.71
N THR A 194 -14.04 6.61 13.75
CA THR A 194 -15.48 6.51 14.03
C THR A 194 -15.89 5.11 14.52
N GLU A 195 -15.09 4.07 14.27
CA GLU A 195 -15.31 2.73 14.86
C GLU A 195 -15.32 2.75 16.40
N ARG A 196 -14.72 3.77 17.04
CA ARG A 196 -14.67 3.89 18.50
C ARG A 196 -15.53 5.00 19.08
N ASN A 197 -15.56 6.15 18.41
CA ASN A 197 -16.15 7.36 18.98
C ASN A 197 -17.37 7.79 18.15
N LYS A 198 -18.52 7.16 18.40
CA LYS A 198 -19.82 7.53 17.80
C LYS A 198 -20.26 8.99 18.07
N ARG A 199 -19.49 9.75 18.86
CA ARG A 199 -19.78 11.13 19.27
C ARG A 199 -19.09 12.19 18.41
N GLN A 200 -18.08 11.83 17.62
CA GLN A 200 -17.31 12.80 16.83
C GLN A 200 -17.74 12.70 15.37
N VAL A 201 -18.41 13.73 14.88
CA VAL A 201 -18.82 13.81 13.47
C VAL A 201 -17.57 14.15 12.65
N PRO A 202 -17.14 13.26 11.73
CA PRO A 202 -15.96 13.52 10.91
C PRO A 202 -16.21 14.79 10.07
N SER A 203 -15.32 15.78 10.20
CA SER A 203 -15.49 17.07 9.51
C SER A 203 -14.62 17.18 8.26
N LYS A 204 -13.30 17.18 8.46
CA LYS A 204 -12.29 17.33 7.40
C LYS A 204 -11.21 16.26 7.52
N VAL A 205 -10.73 15.81 6.38
CA VAL A 205 -9.64 14.84 6.27
C VAL A 205 -8.36 15.46 6.82
N ARG A 206 -7.76 14.83 7.83
CA ARG A 206 -6.42 15.17 8.33
C ARG A 206 -5.34 14.50 7.48
N ILE A 207 -5.57 13.23 7.15
CA ILE A 207 -4.65 12.40 6.37
C ILE A 207 -5.43 11.23 5.76
N MET A 208 -5.07 10.84 4.53
CA MET A 208 -5.51 9.60 3.92
C MET A 208 -4.58 8.45 4.36
N VAL A 209 -5.15 7.41 4.95
CA VAL A 209 -4.40 6.23 5.41
C VAL A 209 -4.29 5.20 4.29
N ILE A 210 -5.38 4.96 3.56
CA ILE A 210 -5.44 3.97 2.48
C ILE A 210 -6.20 4.59 1.30
N PRO A 211 -5.70 4.46 0.06
CA PRO A 211 -6.42 4.92 -1.12
C PRO A 211 -7.73 4.15 -1.37
N GLY A 212 -8.59 4.77 -2.17
CA GLY A 212 -9.82 4.18 -2.69
C GLY A 212 -9.73 3.87 -4.17
N PHE A 213 -10.75 3.20 -4.71
CA PHE A 213 -10.84 2.86 -6.14
C PHE A 213 -12.23 3.11 -6.69
N TYR A 214 -12.29 3.64 -7.92
CA TYR A 214 -13.48 3.60 -8.75
C TYR A 214 -13.59 2.22 -9.40
N VAL A 215 -14.74 1.57 -9.22
CA VAL A 215 -14.98 0.21 -9.70
C VAL A 215 -16.28 0.18 -10.47
N HIS A 216 -16.22 0.57 -11.75
CA HIS A 216 -17.39 0.77 -12.59
C HIS A 216 -18.36 1.78 -11.94
N ASP A 217 -19.58 1.37 -11.63
CA ASP A 217 -20.61 2.19 -10.99
C ASP A 217 -20.50 2.19 -9.44
N ASP A 218 -19.57 1.42 -8.90
CA ASP A 218 -19.31 1.27 -7.46
C ASP A 218 -17.98 1.91 -7.03
N ILE A 219 -17.83 2.05 -5.71
CA ILE A 219 -16.67 2.66 -5.08
C ILE A 219 -16.12 1.75 -3.98
N VAL A 220 -14.81 1.51 -4.01
CA VAL A 220 -14.07 1.03 -2.84
C VAL A 220 -13.58 2.25 -2.07
N ARG A 221 -14.23 2.55 -0.94
CA ARG A 221 -13.95 3.75 -0.14
C ARG A 221 -12.49 3.83 0.29
N CYS A 222 -11.91 5.03 0.25
CA CYS A 222 -10.63 5.29 0.88
C CYS A 222 -10.78 5.34 2.41
N LYS A 223 -9.69 5.08 3.15
CA LYS A 223 -9.69 5.14 4.61
C LYS A 223 -8.92 6.37 5.07
N VAL A 224 -9.53 7.18 5.91
CA VAL A 224 -9.01 8.49 6.34
C VAL A 224 -8.98 8.61 7.86
N LEU A 225 -8.21 9.55 8.37
CA LEU A 225 -8.38 10.08 9.73
C LEU A 225 -8.94 11.49 9.62
N CYS A 226 -10.07 11.74 10.27
CA CYS A 226 -10.68 13.07 10.31
C CYS A 226 -10.30 13.87 11.58
N ARG A 227 -10.56 15.18 11.55
CA ARG A 227 -10.54 16.06 12.73
C ARG A 227 -11.93 16.19 13.33
#